data_AF-A0A316S6Z6-F1
#
_entry.id   AF-A0A316S6Z6-F1
#
_cell.length_a   1.000
_cell.length_b   1.000
_cell.length_c   1.000
_cell.angle_alpha   90.00
_cell.angle_beta   90.00
_cell.angle_gamma   90.00
#
_symmetry.space_group_name_H-M   'P 1'
#
loop_
_entity.id
_entity.type
_entity.pdbx_description
1 polymer ?
#
loop_
_entity_poly.entity_id
_entity_poly.type
_entity_poly.pdbx_seq_one_letter_code
_entity_poly.pdbx_strand_id
1 'polypeptide(L)'
;MLNENFPLTEAALNKLVNGGSVEFCLYTPRSRTGMRTWELKIKNPDNSRKMIVIRDYGFEIKTETIEIHPFKTRAERNAEILRLYNEDNLSQTFLADFFGISQPSVSLIVNSKGKTKPEID
;
A
#
# COMPACT_ATOMS: atom_id res chain seq x y z
N MET A 1 4.09 -2.63 16.81
CA MET A 1 5.51 -2.22 16.90
C MET A 1 6.15 -2.45 15.55
N LEU A 2 7.14 -1.63 15.16
CA LEU A 2 7.88 -1.86 13.92
C LEU A 2 8.75 -3.11 14.08
N ASN A 3 8.89 -3.90 13.03
CA ASN A 3 9.63 -5.17 13.06
C ASN A 3 11.13 -4.94 13.35
N GLU A 4 11.79 -5.91 13.97
CA GLU A 4 13.24 -5.86 14.33
C GLU A 4 14.18 -5.64 13.13
N ASN A 5 13.68 -5.80 11.90
CA ASN A 5 14.42 -5.59 10.65
C ASN A 5 14.06 -4.27 9.95
N PHE A 6 13.43 -3.32 10.63
CA PHE A 6 13.04 -2.06 9.99
C PHE A 6 14.28 -1.29 9.49
N PRO A 7 14.30 -0.84 8.22
CA PRO A 7 15.53 -0.40 7.57
C PRO A 7 15.91 1.05 7.88
N LEU A 8 15.04 1.81 8.56
CA LEU A 8 15.31 3.20 8.92
C LEU A 8 15.64 3.33 10.40
N THR A 9 16.55 4.25 10.71
CA THR A 9 16.78 4.68 12.09
C THR A 9 15.55 5.41 12.63
N GLU A 10 15.42 5.47 13.96
CA GLU A 10 14.33 6.20 14.61
C GLU A 10 14.28 7.68 14.17
N ALA A 11 15.44 8.33 14.03
CA ALA A 11 15.52 9.71 13.56
C ALA A 11 15.01 9.88 12.12
N ALA A 12 15.36 8.94 11.21
CA ALA A 12 14.88 8.98 9.83
C ALA A 12 13.37 8.71 9.75
N LEU A 13 12.87 7.75 10.53
CA LEU A 13 11.45 7.47 10.63
C LEU A 13 10.67 8.67 11.17
N ASN A 14 11.14 9.32 12.24
CA ASN A 14 10.46 10.47 12.83
C ASN A 14 10.36 11.65 11.84
N LYS A 15 11.42 11.86 11.03
CA LYS A 15 11.38 12.84 9.93
C LYS A 15 10.37 12.47 8.85
N LEU A 16 10.29 11.19 8.46
CA LEU A 16 9.37 10.69 7.45
C LEU A 16 7.89 10.80 7.88
N VAL A 17 7.64 10.49 9.15
CA VAL A 17 6.31 10.56 9.77
C VAL A 17 5.89 12.02 10.00
N ASN A 18 6.84 12.93 10.20
CA ASN A 18 6.65 14.38 10.31
C ASN A 18 5.53 14.77 11.31
N GLY A 19 5.63 14.24 12.54
CA GLY A 19 4.65 14.49 13.61
C GLY A 19 3.36 13.67 13.53
N GLY A 20 3.17 12.85 12.48
CA GLY A 20 2.09 11.86 12.41
C GLY A 20 2.36 10.62 13.29
N SER A 21 1.61 9.55 13.03
CA SER A 21 1.84 8.23 13.63
C SER A 21 1.65 7.11 12.62
N VAL A 22 2.40 6.00 12.79
CA VAL A 22 2.26 4.80 11.97
C VAL A 22 1.06 4.01 12.49
N GLU A 23 -0.03 3.95 11.72
CA GLU A 23 -1.23 3.16 12.04
C GLU A 23 -1.03 1.67 11.68
N PHE A 24 -0.32 1.40 10.58
CA PHE A 24 -0.05 0.05 10.09
C PHE A 24 1.28 -0.02 9.36
N CYS A 25 1.98 -1.15 9.47
CA CYS A 25 3.23 -1.43 8.78
C CYS A 25 3.24 -2.89 8.34
N LEU A 26 3.20 -3.15 7.04
CA LEU A 26 3.39 -4.48 6.48
C LEU A 26 4.82 -4.66 6.03
N TYR A 27 5.49 -5.70 6.52
CA TYR A 27 6.79 -6.13 6.00
C TYR A 27 6.62 -7.33 5.08
N THR A 28 7.09 -7.20 3.85
CA THR A 28 7.12 -8.28 2.87
C THR A 28 8.57 -8.60 2.49
N PRO A 29 9.15 -9.71 2.97
CA PRO A 29 10.54 -10.07 2.67
C PRO A 29 10.78 -10.42 1.20
N ARG A 30 9.72 -10.84 0.49
CA ARG A 30 9.70 -11.12 -0.95
C ARG A 30 8.49 -10.44 -1.57
N SER A 31 8.60 -9.14 -1.82
CA SER A 31 7.52 -8.39 -2.46
C SER A 31 7.31 -8.84 -3.90
N ARG A 32 6.32 -8.26 -4.57
CA ARG A 32 6.01 -8.57 -5.98
C ARG A 32 7.17 -8.30 -6.93
N THR A 33 8.11 -7.44 -6.53
CA THR A 33 9.33 -7.13 -7.27
C THR A 33 10.55 -7.92 -6.78
N GLY A 34 10.37 -8.88 -5.88
CA GLY A 34 11.44 -9.70 -5.29
C GLY A 34 12.26 -8.99 -4.20
N MET A 35 11.87 -7.78 -3.79
CA MET A 35 12.62 -6.96 -2.83
C MET A 35 12.06 -7.07 -1.41
N ARG A 36 12.88 -6.75 -0.42
CA ARG A 36 12.39 -6.49 0.95
C ARG A 36 11.66 -5.15 0.94
N THR A 37 10.39 -5.17 1.31
CA THR A 37 9.52 -3.98 1.21
C THR A 37 8.72 -3.78 2.49
N TRP A 38 8.63 -2.54 2.94
CA TRP A 38 7.76 -2.11 4.01
C TRP A 38 6.71 -1.16 3.44
N GLU A 39 5.45 -1.41 3.73
CA GLU A 39 4.32 -0.58 3.32
C GLU A 39 3.69 0.00 4.59
N LEU A 40 3.74 1.33 4.72
CA LEU A 40 3.32 2.05 5.92
C LEU A 40 2.09 2.88 5.63
N LYS A 41 1.13 2.79 6.54
CA LYS A 41 -0.02 3.68 6.64
C LYS A 41 0.27 4.67 7.76
N ILE A 42 0.40 5.94 7.39
CA ILE A 42 0.69 7.02 8.34
C ILE A 42 -0.54 7.90 8.47
N LYS A 43 -0.98 8.13 9.70
CA LYS A 43 -1.96 9.17 10.03
C LYS A 43 -1.23 10.47 10.31
N ASN A 44 -1.49 11.49 9.51
CA ASN A 44 -0.95 12.82 9.71
C ASN A 44 -1.71 13.55 10.84
N PRO A 45 -1.14 14.64 11.40
CA PRO A 45 -1.80 15.42 12.45
C PRO A 45 -3.18 15.98 12.07
N ASP A 46 -3.40 16.26 10.79
CA ASP A 46 -4.68 16.74 10.23
C ASP A 46 -5.73 15.63 10.03
N ASN A 47 -5.46 14.40 10.50
CA ASN A 47 -6.22 13.18 10.28
C ASN A 47 -6.26 12.65 8.84
N SER A 48 -5.53 13.25 7.90
CA SER A 48 -5.32 12.63 6.59
C SER A 48 -4.43 11.39 6.73
N ARG A 49 -4.52 10.47 5.75
CA ARG A 49 -3.66 9.28 5.70
C ARG A 49 -2.79 9.35 4.46
N LYS A 50 -1.53 8.96 4.59
CA LYS A 50 -0.61 8.76 3.47
C LYS A 50 -0.04 7.35 3.49
N MET A 51 0.32 6.87 2.31
CA MET A 51 1.03 5.62 2.10
C MET A 51 2.51 5.92 1.89
N ILE A 52 3.38 5.20 2.60
CA ILE A 52 4.81 5.22 2.32
C ILE A 52 5.27 3.81 1.99
N VAL A 53 6.07 3.67 0.95
CA VAL A 53 6.76 2.43 0.62
C VAL A 53 8.25 2.61 0.84
N ILE A 54 8.84 1.69 1.61
CA ILE A 54 10.29 1.61 1.81
C ILE A 54 10.77 0.33 1.16
N ARG A 55 11.74 0.43 0.26
CA ARG A 55 12.34 -0.71 -0.44
C ARG A 55 13.82 -0.77 -0.13
N ASP A 56 14.26 -1.96 0.24
CA ASP A 56 15.67 -2.28 0.41
C ASP A 56 16.16 -3.04 -0.82
N TYR A 57 16.99 -2.37 -1.61
CA TYR A 57 17.61 -2.91 -2.82
C TYR A 57 18.94 -3.64 -2.54
N GLY A 58 19.36 -3.74 -1.27
CA GLY A 58 20.63 -4.31 -0.85
C GLY A 58 21.82 -3.34 -0.94
N PHE A 59 21.80 -2.40 -1.88
CA PHE A 59 22.79 -1.31 -1.98
C PHE A 59 22.24 0.05 -1.51
N GLU A 60 20.91 0.19 -1.41
CA GLU A 60 20.24 1.42 -1.02
C GLU A 60 18.88 1.12 -0.39
N ILE A 61 18.51 1.95 0.59
CA ILE A 61 17.13 2.03 1.12
C ILE A 61 16.43 3.22 0.47
N LYS A 62 15.43 2.95 -0.36
CA LYS A 62 14.63 3.99 -1.01
C LYS A 62 13.28 4.12 -0.32
N THR A 63 12.84 5.36 -0.10
CA THR A 63 11.53 5.68 0.49
C THR A 63 10.71 6.50 -0.49
N GLU A 64 9.46 6.12 -0.71
CA GLU A 64 8.54 6.74 -1.67
C GLU A 64 7.20 7.03 -0.99
N THR A 65 6.68 8.26 -1.15
CA THR A 65 5.30 8.58 -0.77
C THR A 65 4.41 8.26 -1.95
N ILE A 66 3.40 7.42 -1.75
CA ILE A 66 2.46 7.05 -2.80
C ILE A 66 1.28 8.01 -2.75
N GLU A 67 0.99 8.61 -3.90
CA GLU A 67 -0.17 9.48 -4.08
C GLU A 67 -1.45 8.64 -4.19
N ILE A 68 -2.50 9.12 -3.54
CA ILE A 68 -3.83 8.49 -3.56
C ILE A 68 -4.75 9.44 -4.31
N HIS A 69 -5.34 8.97 -5.40
CA HIS A 69 -6.34 9.76 -6.11
C HIS A 69 -7.68 9.75 -5.35
N PRO A 70 -8.26 10.92 -5.05
CA PRO A 70 -9.57 10.98 -4.41
C PRO A 70 -10.65 10.32 -5.25
N PHE A 71 -11.58 9.63 -4.58
CA PHE A 71 -12.73 8.97 -5.19
C PHE A 71 -14.01 9.29 -4.41
N LYS A 72 -15.15 9.23 -5.09
CA LYS A 72 -16.49 9.44 -4.52
C LYS A 72 -17.34 8.18 -4.59
N THR A 73 -17.05 7.28 -5.53
CA THR A 73 -17.83 6.06 -5.76
C THR A 73 -17.05 4.78 -5.46
N ARG A 74 -17.76 3.67 -5.28
CA ARG A 74 -17.13 2.34 -5.12
C ARG A 74 -16.36 1.92 -6.37
N ALA A 75 -16.83 2.32 -7.56
CA ALA A 75 -16.17 2.02 -8.82
C ALA A 75 -14.82 2.74 -8.94
N GLU A 76 -14.79 4.05 -8.64
CA GLU A 76 -13.56 4.85 -8.60
C GLU A 76 -12.58 4.33 -7.54
N ARG A 77 -13.06 3.99 -6.34
CA ARG A 77 -12.22 3.35 -5.31
C ARG A 77 -11.58 2.05 -5.81
N ASN A 78 -12.37 1.20 -6.48
CA ASN A 78 -11.86 -0.07 -7.00
C ASN A 78 -10.84 0.15 -8.14
N ALA A 79 -11.06 1.16 -8.98
CA ALA A 79 -10.10 1.56 -10.01
C ALA A 79 -8.78 2.07 -9.37
N GLU A 80 -8.86 2.84 -8.30
CA GLU A 80 -7.68 3.31 -7.57
C GLU A 80 -6.94 2.15 -6.88
N ILE A 81 -7.65 1.20 -6.25
CA ILE A 81 -7.05 -0.02 -5.71
C ILE A 81 -6.31 -0.81 -6.81
N LEU A 82 -6.92 -0.93 -8.00
CA LEU A 82 -6.29 -1.61 -9.14
C LEU A 82 -5.06 -0.88 -9.66
N ARG A 83 -5.10 0.46 -9.71
CA ARG A 83 -3.97 1.32 -10.11
C ARG A 83 -2.80 1.14 -9.13
N LEU A 84 -3.06 1.38 -7.84
CA LEU A 84 -2.08 1.21 -6.76
C LEU A 84 -1.48 -0.20 -6.71
N TYR A 85 -2.27 -1.22 -7.00
CA TYR A 85 -1.76 -2.59 -7.12
C TYR A 85 -0.82 -2.75 -8.32
N ASN A 86 -1.19 -2.28 -9.51
CA ASN A 86 -0.42 -2.56 -10.72
C ASN A 86 0.77 -1.63 -10.94
N GLU A 87 0.61 -0.34 -10.65
CA GLU A 87 1.62 0.70 -10.91
C GLU A 87 2.59 0.82 -9.73
N ASP A 88 2.06 0.96 -8.51
CA ASP A 88 2.86 1.15 -7.30
C ASP A 88 3.33 -0.16 -6.66
N ASN A 89 2.89 -1.31 -7.22
CA ASN A 89 3.22 -2.66 -6.77
C ASN A 89 2.84 -2.95 -5.31
N LEU A 90 1.79 -2.28 -4.80
CA LEU A 90 1.32 -2.47 -3.43
C LEU A 90 0.73 -3.87 -3.22
N SER A 91 0.89 -4.41 -2.03
CA SER A 91 0.35 -5.71 -1.65
C SER A 91 -1.16 -5.65 -1.41
N GLN A 92 -1.86 -6.74 -1.71
CA GLN A 92 -3.31 -6.81 -1.47
C GLN A 92 -3.65 -6.68 0.02
N THR A 93 -2.79 -7.18 0.91
CA THR A 93 -2.96 -7.10 2.36
C THR A 93 -2.87 -5.66 2.86
N PHE A 94 -1.91 -4.90 2.36
CA PHE A 94 -1.78 -3.49 2.72
C PHE A 94 -2.95 -2.65 2.18
N LEU A 95 -3.35 -2.88 0.92
CA LEU A 95 -4.52 -2.21 0.35
C LEU A 95 -5.81 -2.54 1.13
N ALA A 96 -5.96 -3.77 1.61
CA ALA A 96 -7.09 -4.18 2.43
C ALA A 96 -7.17 -3.38 3.74
N ASP A 97 -6.05 -3.29 4.47
CA ASP A 97 -5.96 -2.49 5.69
C ASP A 97 -6.21 -1.00 5.42
N PHE A 98 -5.59 -0.47 4.36
CA PHE A 98 -5.67 0.95 4.06
C PHE A 98 -7.10 1.39 3.74
N PHE A 99 -7.79 0.65 2.87
CA PHE A 99 -9.15 0.97 2.43
C PHE A 99 -10.24 0.44 3.36
N GLY A 100 -9.87 -0.25 4.45
CA GLY A 100 -10.83 -0.81 5.41
C GLY A 100 -11.75 -1.86 4.80
N ILE A 101 -11.24 -2.68 3.87
CA ILE A 101 -11.98 -3.78 3.25
C ILE A 101 -11.23 -5.10 3.44
N SER A 102 -11.91 -6.23 3.23
CA SER A 102 -11.24 -7.53 3.37
C SER A 102 -10.23 -7.77 2.24
N GLN A 103 -9.14 -8.48 2.54
CA GLN A 103 -8.15 -8.88 1.52
C GLN A 103 -8.79 -9.72 0.39
N PRO A 104 -9.76 -10.62 0.64
CA PRO A 104 -10.52 -11.26 -0.43
C PRO A 104 -11.24 -10.27 -1.36
N SER A 105 -11.77 -9.17 -0.83
CA SER A 105 -12.39 -8.12 -1.65
C SER A 105 -11.37 -7.45 -2.56
N VAL A 106 -10.16 -7.17 -2.05
CA VAL A 106 -9.05 -6.65 -2.86
C VAL A 106 -8.65 -7.66 -3.94
N SER A 107 -8.52 -8.93 -3.59
CA SER A 107 -8.20 -10.01 -4.53
C SER A 107 -9.21 -10.04 -5.69
N LEU A 108 -10.51 -9.94 -5.40
CA LEU A 108 -11.55 -9.85 -6.43
C LEU A 108 -11.39 -8.62 -7.32
N ILE A 109 -11.04 -7.45 -6.75
CA ILE A 109 -10.82 -6.23 -7.51
C ILE A 109 -9.63 -6.37 -8.47
N VAL A 110 -8.51 -6.90 -8.00
CA VAL A 110 -7.28 -6.96 -8.83
C VAL A 110 -7.28 -8.13 -9.83
N ASN A 111 -8.03 -9.20 -9.55
CA ASN A 111 -8.14 -10.38 -10.41
C ASN A 111 -9.38 -10.37 -11.32
N SER A 112 -10.28 -9.38 -11.22
CA SER A 112 -11.53 -9.36 -12.01
C SER A 112 -11.35 -9.04 -13.50
N LYS A 113 -10.13 -9.10 -14.03
CA LYS A 113 -9.88 -9.19 -15.47
C LYS A 113 -10.45 -10.53 -15.99
N GLY A 114 -11.67 -10.52 -16.55
CA GLY A 114 -12.15 -11.60 -17.41
C GLY A 114 -13.48 -12.30 -17.07
N LYS A 115 -14.45 -11.64 -16.44
CA LYS A 115 -15.85 -12.11 -16.50
C LYS A 115 -16.76 -11.08 -17.16
N THR A 116 -16.47 -10.75 -18.42
CA THR A 116 -17.57 -10.56 -19.37
C THR A 116 -18.31 -11.89 -19.39
N LYS A 117 -19.57 -11.92 -18.92
CA LYS A 117 -20.46 -13.03 -19.20
C LYS A 117 -20.41 -13.27 -20.73
N PRO A 118 -20.33 -14.51 -21.22
CA PRO A 118 -20.66 -14.74 -22.63
C PRO A 118 -22.09 -14.23 -22.83
N GLU A 119 -22.26 -13.31 -23.78
CA GLU A 119 -23.57 -13.07 -24.40
C GLU A 119 -24.04 -14.42 -24.93
N ILE A 120 -25.18 -14.87 -24.43
CA ILE A 120 -25.87 -16.04 -24.96
C ILE A 120 -26.82 -15.45 -26.00
N ASP A 121 -26.48 -15.62 -27.28
CA ASP A 121 -27.43 -15.56 -28.39
C ASP A 121 -28.29 -16.83 -28.41
#